data_AF-A0A842XRR5-F1
#
_entry.id   AF-A0A842XRR5-F1
#
_cell.length_a   1.000
_cell.length_b   1.000
_cell.length_c   1.000
_cell.angle_alpha   90.00
_cell.angle_beta   90.00
_cell.angle_gamma   90.00
#
_symmetry.space_group_name_H-M   'P 1'
#
loop_
_entity.id
_entity.type
_entity.pdbx_description
1 polymer ?
#
loop_
_entity_poly.entity_id
_entity_poly.type
_entity_poly.pdbx_seq_one_letter_code
_entity_poly.pdbx_strand_id
1 'polypeptide(L)'
;MASETEPRKPRDSLGMVLAVLTALIVVSIGLIGYVIYDNSKAADMGTVYVAESGDTVYLDYIGMFEDGSVFDTSFYSVASNDTSYPKSLTFSPREESSYSAFEMTAGLYGESGGTIKGFALGVIGLKASDVRTIVIAPEDAYAINAGMVTNISLNQEIPIVETLSSTDFTSLFGTPAIPFSYVTHFEWGWDVLVLSDEFGMVTYKHVPSVGQVAYPFGDPEDEYSPSGWACTVVSYDPAADDGIGKIIVHHDITESDVYNVKGVTYDDSVFIVSGYNESAGTFQVHWSNSEIGYNGEIAGRTLVFEIYIRGVVKA
;
A
#
# COMPACT_ATOMS: atom_id res chain seq x y z
N MET A 1 -90.56 -35.33 -45.67
CA MET A 1 -89.26 -35.00 -45.05
C MET A 1 -89.43 -35.10 -43.55
N ALA A 2 -88.87 -36.13 -42.92
CA ALA A 2 -88.69 -36.18 -41.48
C ALA A 2 -87.43 -37.01 -41.22
N SER A 3 -86.41 -36.36 -40.67
CA SER A 3 -85.10 -36.92 -40.34
C SER A 3 -85.21 -37.61 -38.99
N GLU A 4 -85.00 -38.93 -38.95
CA GLU A 4 -84.85 -39.70 -37.72
C GLU A 4 -83.45 -39.43 -37.13
N THR A 5 -83.40 -38.89 -35.91
CA THR A 5 -82.17 -38.73 -35.14
C THR A 5 -81.94 -39.96 -34.27
N GLU A 6 -80.85 -40.69 -34.50
CA GLU A 6 -80.43 -41.80 -33.63
C GLU A 6 -80.15 -41.34 -32.18
N PRO A 7 -80.53 -42.13 -31.16
CA PRO A 7 -80.21 -41.85 -29.77
C PRO A 7 -78.71 -42.04 -29.50
N ARG A 8 -78.06 -41.01 -28.93
CA ARG A 8 -76.64 -41.04 -28.56
C ARG A 8 -76.38 -42.12 -27.50
N LYS A 9 -75.41 -43.00 -27.80
CA LYS A 9 -74.92 -44.08 -26.92
C LYS A 9 -74.58 -43.53 -25.52
N PRO A 10 -75.01 -44.20 -24.41
CA PRO A 10 -74.71 -43.74 -23.06
C PRO A 10 -73.19 -43.70 -22.83
N ARG A 11 -72.71 -42.58 -22.29
CA ARG A 11 -71.28 -42.40 -21.98
C ARG A 11 -70.91 -43.38 -20.87
N ASP A 12 -69.86 -44.17 -21.09
CA ASP A 12 -69.27 -45.05 -20.08
C ASP A 12 -68.72 -44.21 -18.92
N SER A 13 -69.54 -44.03 -17.89
CA SER A 13 -69.22 -43.23 -16.72
C SER A 13 -68.07 -43.82 -15.91
N LEU A 14 -67.88 -45.15 -15.96
CA LEU A 14 -66.79 -45.82 -15.26
C LEU A 14 -65.46 -45.56 -15.97
N GLY A 15 -65.42 -45.70 -17.30
CA GLY A 15 -64.25 -45.35 -18.12
C GLY A 15 -63.87 -43.87 -18.01
N MET A 16 -64.86 -42.97 -17.90
CA MET A 16 -64.62 -41.54 -17.72
C MET A 16 -64.06 -41.21 -16.33
N VAL A 17 -64.54 -41.87 -15.27
CA VAL A 17 -64.01 -41.71 -13.90
C VAL A 17 -62.58 -42.27 -13.80
N LEU A 18 -62.31 -43.43 -14.38
CA LEU A 18 -60.97 -44.02 -14.44
C LEU A 18 -59.98 -43.14 -15.21
N ALA A 19 -60.40 -42.55 -16.33
CA ALA A 19 -59.57 -41.62 -17.10
C ALA A 19 -59.22 -40.36 -16.28
N VAL A 20 -60.17 -39.79 -15.55
CA VAL A 20 -59.95 -38.63 -14.68
C VAL A 20 -59.02 -38.97 -13.51
N LEU A 21 -59.21 -40.12 -12.85
CA LEU A 21 -58.32 -40.57 -11.77
C LEU A 21 -56.89 -40.80 -12.28
N THR A 22 -56.74 -41.41 -13.45
CA THR A 22 -55.43 -41.63 -14.07
C THR A 22 -54.75 -40.30 -14.40
N ALA A 23 -55.49 -39.33 -14.96
CA ALA A 23 -54.96 -38.00 -15.24
C ALA A 23 -54.52 -37.26 -13.96
N LEU A 24 -55.30 -37.36 -12.88
CA LEU A 24 -54.95 -36.77 -11.58
C LEU A 24 -53.69 -37.38 -10.98
N ILE A 25 -53.51 -38.71 -11.11
CA ILE A 25 -52.31 -39.41 -10.65
C ILE A 25 -51.09 -38.97 -11.45
N VAL A 26 -51.19 -38.87 -12.77
CA VAL A 26 -50.08 -38.43 -13.64
C VAL A 26 -49.68 -36.98 -13.33
N VAL A 27 -50.66 -36.09 -13.11
CA VAL A 27 -50.40 -34.70 -12.69
C VAL A 27 -49.74 -34.66 -11.31
N SER A 28 -50.18 -35.50 -10.37
CA SER A 28 -49.59 -35.57 -9.02
C SER A 28 -48.14 -36.09 -9.05
N ILE A 29 -47.86 -37.11 -9.87
CA ILE A 29 -46.49 -37.63 -10.07
C ILE A 29 -45.61 -36.57 -10.74
N GLY A 30 -46.14 -35.84 -11.72
CA GLY A 30 -45.43 -34.73 -12.37
C GLY A 30 -45.10 -33.59 -11.39
N LEU A 31 -46.05 -33.24 -10.51
CA LEU A 31 -45.84 -32.24 -9.43
C LEU A 31 -44.80 -32.71 -8.42
N ILE A 32 -44.86 -33.96 -7.97
CA ILE A 32 -43.86 -34.54 -7.06
C ILE A 32 -42.48 -34.55 -7.72
N GLY A 33 -42.39 -34.98 -8.99
CA GLY A 33 -41.16 -34.96 -9.77
C GLY A 33 -40.60 -33.56 -9.94
N TYR A 34 -41.46 -32.57 -10.20
CA TYR A 34 -41.07 -31.17 -10.28
C TYR A 34 -40.55 -30.62 -8.96
N VAL A 35 -41.24 -30.90 -7.84
CA VAL A 35 -40.79 -30.49 -6.49
C VAL A 35 -39.45 -31.14 -6.11
N ILE A 36 -39.25 -32.41 -6.44
CA ILE A 36 -37.96 -33.10 -6.23
C ILE A 36 -36.87 -32.48 -7.11
N TYR A 37 -37.17 -32.19 -8.38
CA TYR A 37 -36.23 -31.55 -9.30
C TYR A 37 -35.83 -30.14 -8.84
N ASP A 38 -36.79 -29.32 -8.43
CA ASP A 38 -36.56 -27.96 -7.93
C ASP A 38 -35.78 -27.98 -6.61
N ASN A 39 -36.12 -28.87 -5.68
CA ASN A 39 -35.33 -29.08 -4.47
C ASN A 39 -33.91 -29.61 -4.75
N SER A 40 -33.73 -30.44 -5.79
CA SER A 40 -32.39 -30.91 -6.19
C SER A 40 -31.53 -29.80 -6.80
N LYS A 41 -32.15 -28.78 -7.40
CA LYS A 41 -31.48 -27.55 -7.85
C LYS A 41 -31.10 -26.65 -6.68
N ALA A 42 -31.95 -26.57 -5.65
CA ALA A 42 -31.66 -25.81 -4.42
C ALA A 42 -30.57 -26.46 -3.55
N ALA A 43 -30.41 -27.78 -3.61
CA ALA A 43 -29.39 -28.54 -2.91
C ALA A 43 -27.97 -28.41 -3.52
N ASP A 44 -27.84 -27.73 -4.68
CA ASP A 44 -26.57 -27.51 -5.39
C ASP A 44 -26.02 -26.09 -5.18
N MET A 45 -26.42 -25.41 -4.09
CA MET A 45 -25.61 -24.35 -3.49
C MET A 45 -24.69 -25.04 -2.50
N GLY A 46 -23.46 -25.37 -2.93
CA GLY A 46 -22.43 -25.90 -2.04
C GLY A 46 -22.40 -25.12 -0.73
N THR A 47 -22.28 -25.84 0.39
CA THR A 47 -22.31 -25.27 1.75
C THR A 47 -21.47 -23.99 1.82
N VAL A 48 -22.15 -22.86 1.97
CA VAL A 48 -21.50 -21.56 2.09
C VAL A 48 -21.00 -21.43 3.52
N TYR A 49 -19.71 -21.61 3.71
CA TYR A 49 -19.07 -21.44 5.01
C TYR A 49 -18.98 -19.96 5.36
N VAL A 50 -19.34 -19.66 6.61
CA VAL A 50 -19.09 -18.36 7.26
C VAL A 50 -17.76 -18.48 8.00
N ALA A 51 -16.86 -17.53 7.79
CA ALA A 51 -15.53 -17.51 8.39
C ALA A 51 -15.61 -17.39 9.91
N GLU A 52 -14.94 -18.31 10.59
CA GLU A 52 -14.74 -18.33 12.03
C GLU A 52 -13.23 -18.29 12.32
N SER A 53 -12.86 -17.98 13.56
CA SER A 53 -11.44 -17.97 13.95
C SER A 53 -10.81 -19.34 13.69
N GLY A 54 -9.67 -19.36 12.99
CA GLY A 54 -8.94 -20.57 12.59
C GLY A 54 -9.22 -21.03 11.16
N ASP A 55 -10.31 -20.59 10.53
CA ASP A 55 -10.62 -20.95 9.14
C ASP A 55 -9.63 -20.30 8.15
N THR A 56 -9.39 -20.98 7.02
CA THR A 56 -8.67 -20.37 5.89
C THR A 56 -9.65 -19.57 5.03
N VAL A 57 -9.32 -18.31 4.77
CA VAL A 57 -10.09 -17.39 3.94
C VAL A 57 -9.26 -17.02 2.71
N TYR A 58 -9.89 -17.14 1.54
CA TYR A 58 -9.38 -16.64 0.27
C TYR A 58 -10.13 -15.36 -0.07
N LEU A 59 -9.41 -14.27 -0.35
CA LEU A 59 -10.02 -12.98 -0.67
C LEU A 59 -9.17 -12.16 -1.63
N ASP A 60 -9.81 -11.24 -2.35
CA ASP A 60 -9.09 -10.13 -2.97
C ASP A 60 -9.26 -8.86 -2.16
N TYR A 61 -8.33 -7.92 -2.29
CA TYR A 61 -8.36 -6.67 -1.54
C TYR A 61 -7.76 -5.48 -2.28
N ILE A 62 -8.19 -4.29 -1.85
CA ILE A 62 -7.55 -3.00 -2.11
C ILE A 62 -7.31 -2.34 -0.76
N GLY A 63 -6.04 -2.12 -0.41
CA GLY A 63 -5.62 -1.40 0.79
C GLY A 63 -5.33 0.06 0.47
N MET A 64 -6.03 0.96 1.14
CA MET A 64 -6.00 2.41 0.92
C MET A 64 -5.81 3.18 2.21
N PHE A 65 -5.26 4.38 2.10
CA PHE A 65 -5.38 5.40 3.15
C PHE A 65 -6.73 6.12 3.05
N GLU A 66 -7.05 6.94 4.06
CA GLU A 66 -8.32 7.69 4.11
C GLU A 66 -8.48 8.70 2.96
N ASP A 67 -7.38 9.15 2.37
CA ASP A 67 -7.35 10.00 1.17
C ASP A 67 -7.64 9.24 -0.14
N GLY A 68 -7.74 7.89 -0.09
CA GLY A 68 -8.00 7.02 -1.21
C GLY A 68 -6.76 6.54 -1.97
N SER A 69 -5.55 6.95 -1.57
CA SER A 69 -4.32 6.44 -2.16
C SER A 69 -4.09 4.97 -1.78
N VAL A 70 -3.78 4.14 -2.78
CA VAL A 70 -3.59 2.69 -2.65
C VAL A 70 -2.14 2.39 -2.27
N PHE A 71 -1.96 1.71 -1.14
CA PHE A 71 -0.64 1.25 -0.69
C PHE A 71 -0.39 -0.24 -0.96
N ASP A 72 -1.45 -1.05 -1.15
CA ASP A 72 -1.32 -2.46 -1.56
C ASP A 72 -2.62 -2.99 -2.20
N THR A 73 -2.51 -4.02 -3.03
CA THR A 73 -3.68 -4.67 -3.65
C THR A 73 -3.36 -6.06 -4.19
N SER A 74 -4.36 -6.94 -4.18
CA SER A 74 -4.30 -8.22 -4.90
C SER A 74 -4.69 -8.12 -6.39
N PHE A 75 -5.14 -6.95 -6.87
CA PHE A 75 -5.60 -6.74 -8.24
C PHE A 75 -4.53 -6.06 -9.11
N TYR A 76 -4.07 -6.75 -10.15
CA TYR A 76 -3.18 -6.11 -11.14
C TYR A 76 -3.83 -4.91 -11.83
N SER A 77 -5.14 -4.96 -12.12
CA SER A 77 -5.88 -3.86 -12.75
C SER A 77 -5.97 -2.60 -11.88
N VAL A 78 -5.81 -2.73 -10.57
CA VAL A 78 -5.71 -1.61 -9.63
C VAL A 78 -4.27 -1.13 -9.58
N ALA A 79 -3.32 -2.06 -9.43
CA ALA A 79 -1.89 -1.76 -9.37
C ALA A 79 -1.36 -1.01 -10.60
N SER A 80 -1.85 -1.34 -11.79
CA SER A 80 -1.41 -0.76 -13.07
C SER A 80 -2.20 0.49 -13.51
N ASN A 81 -3.16 0.98 -12.71
CA ASN A 81 -4.03 2.09 -13.07
C ASN A 81 -3.97 3.23 -12.04
N ASP A 82 -3.02 4.14 -12.22
CA ASP A 82 -2.83 5.29 -11.32
C ASP A 82 -3.88 6.39 -11.53
N THR A 83 -4.54 6.42 -12.69
CA THR A 83 -5.58 7.41 -12.97
C THR A 83 -6.83 7.18 -12.14
N SER A 84 -7.24 5.92 -11.98
CA SER A 84 -8.42 5.57 -11.16
C SER A 84 -8.07 5.22 -9.72
N TYR A 85 -6.84 4.77 -9.48
CA TYR A 85 -6.36 4.34 -8.17
C TYR A 85 -5.01 4.99 -7.89
N PRO A 86 -4.99 6.26 -7.41
CA PRO A 86 -3.76 6.93 -7.05
C PRO A 86 -2.93 6.06 -6.10
N LYS A 87 -1.63 5.94 -6.34
CA LYS A 87 -0.75 5.13 -5.50
C LYS A 87 -0.16 5.94 -4.37
N SER A 88 0.07 5.28 -3.25
CA SER A 88 0.85 5.88 -2.17
C SER A 88 2.32 6.01 -2.57
N LEU A 89 3.08 6.82 -1.83
CA LEU A 89 4.47 7.11 -2.13
C LEU A 89 5.39 5.88 -2.11
N THR A 90 5.04 4.90 -1.28
CA THR A 90 5.79 3.66 -1.09
C THR A 90 5.17 2.45 -1.78
N PHE A 91 4.14 2.65 -2.62
CA PHE A 91 3.60 1.58 -3.44
C PHE A 91 4.65 1.08 -4.43
N SER A 92 4.98 -0.21 -4.34
CA SER A 92 5.88 -0.86 -5.28
C SER A 92 5.10 -1.83 -6.16
N PRO A 93 5.01 -1.59 -7.48
CA PRO A 93 4.38 -2.55 -8.38
C PRO A 93 5.18 -3.85 -8.40
N ARG A 94 4.44 -4.97 -8.43
CA ARG A 94 4.96 -6.32 -8.64
C ARG A 94 4.72 -6.74 -10.10
N GLU A 95 5.32 -7.85 -10.49
CA GLU A 95 5.02 -8.52 -11.76
C GLU A 95 3.53 -8.92 -11.84
N GLU A 96 2.89 -8.79 -13.01
CA GLU A 96 1.45 -9.08 -13.20
C GLU A 96 1.03 -10.45 -12.66
N SER A 97 1.88 -11.47 -12.84
CA SER A 97 1.61 -12.83 -12.37
C SER A 97 1.64 -13.01 -10.85
N SER A 98 2.16 -12.02 -10.11
CA SER A 98 2.22 -12.05 -8.64
C SER A 98 0.92 -11.61 -7.98
N TYR A 99 0.02 -10.96 -8.73
CA TYR A 99 -1.28 -10.53 -8.23
C TYR A 99 -2.26 -11.68 -8.28
N SER A 100 -2.69 -12.13 -7.11
CA SER A 100 -3.62 -13.25 -6.96
C SER A 100 -4.37 -13.13 -5.64
N ALA A 101 -5.46 -13.89 -5.51
CA ALA A 101 -6.24 -13.92 -4.29
C ALA A 101 -5.34 -14.25 -3.09
N PHE A 102 -5.49 -13.44 -2.05
CA PHE A 102 -4.76 -13.58 -0.81
C PHE A 102 -5.36 -14.68 0.05
N GLU A 103 -4.50 -15.55 0.56
CA GLU A 103 -4.85 -16.60 1.50
C GLU A 103 -4.44 -16.16 2.92
N MET A 104 -5.36 -16.30 3.87
CA MET A 104 -5.07 -15.99 5.27
C MET A 104 -5.87 -16.88 6.23
N THR A 105 -5.42 -16.96 7.50
CA THR A 105 -6.17 -17.62 8.58
C THR A 105 -6.95 -16.59 9.40
N ALA A 106 -8.27 -16.69 9.40
CA ALA A 106 -9.13 -15.77 10.14
C ALA A 106 -8.79 -15.77 11.63
N GLY A 107 -8.66 -14.58 12.22
CA GLY A 107 -8.30 -14.40 13.64
C GLY A 107 -6.82 -14.61 13.99
N LEU A 108 -5.94 -14.96 13.03
CA LEU A 108 -4.50 -15.11 13.29
C LEU A 108 -3.75 -13.77 13.08
N TYR A 109 -3.17 -13.24 14.17
CA TYR A 109 -2.37 -12.01 14.20
C TYR A 109 -1.35 -12.02 15.36
N GLY A 110 -0.42 -11.05 15.35
CA GLY A 110 0.54 -10.81 16.44
C GLY A 110 1.74 -11.77 16.42
N GLU A 111 2.25 -12.13 17.60
CA GLU A 111 3.43 -13.01 17.75
C GLU A 111 3.22 -14.43 17.18
N SER A 112 1.96 -14.83 16.98
CA SER A 112 1.60 -16.12 16.36
C SER A 112 1.68 -16.08 14.83
N GLY A 113 2.04 -14.93 14.23
CA GLY A 113 2.06 -14.70 12.79
C GLY A 113 0.71 -14.24 12.23
N GLY A 114 0.53 -14.34 10.92
CA GLY A 114 -0.71 -13.97 10.23
C GLY A 114 -0.71 -12.52 9.71
N THR A 115 -1.86 -11.87 9.79
CA THR A 115 -2.06 -10.50 9.27
C THR A 115 -2.17 -9.49 10.41
N ILE A 116 -2.30 -8.20 10.10
CA ILE A 116 -2.61 -7.18 11.10
C ILE A 116 -3.94 -7.49 11.80
N LYS A 117 -4.06 -7.13 13.08
CA LYS A 117 -5.17 -7.50 13.95
C LYS A 117 -6.53 -7.10 13.38
N GLY A 118 -6.67 -5.88 12.88
CA GLY A 118 -7.92 -5.39 12.30
C GLY A 118 -8.37 -6.18 11.08
N PHE A 119 -7.41 -6.61 10.25
CA PHE A 119 -7.70 -7.39 9.05
C PHE A 119 -8.07 -8.83 9.42
N ALA A 120 -7.30 -9.45 10.32
CA ALA A 120 -7.55 -10.81 10.80
C ALA A 120 -8.92 -10.98 11.46
N LEU A 121 -9.36 -9.98 12.23
CA LEU A 121 -10.66 -9.99 12.89
C LEU A 121 -11.79 -9.54 11.97
N GLY A 122 -11.52 -8.61 11.05
CA GLY A 122 -12.51 -8.02 10.17
C GLY A 122 -13.12 -8.99 9.15
N VAL A 123 -12.44 -10.11 8.86
CA VAL A 123 -12.95 -11.16 7.96
C VAL A 123 -13.89 -12.16 8.66
N ILE A 124 -13.93 -12.19 10.00
CA ILE A 124 -14.79 -13.12 10.74
C ILE A 124 -16.26 -12.76 10.52
N GLY A 125 -17.09 -13.78 10.27
CA GLY A 125 -18.51 -13.62 9.98
C GLY A 125 -18.83 -13.36 8.50
N LEU A 126 -17.82 -13.30 7.63
CA LEU A 126 -18.00 -13.16 6.18
C LEU A 126 -18.06 -14.52 5.49
N LYS A 127 -18.67 -14.54 4.32
CA LYS A 127 -18.82 -15.73 3.48
C LYS A 127 -18.43 -15.44 2.04
N ALA A 128 -18.27 -16.49 1.24
CA ALA A 128 -17.97 -16.37 -0.19
C ALA A 128 -18.94 -15.40 -0.90
N SER A 129 -18.37 -14.56 -1.78
CA SER A 129 -19.03 -13.46 -2.50
C SER A 129 -19.40 -12.22 -1.67
N ASP A 130 -19.13 -12.19 -0.36
CA ASP A 130 -19.28 -10.96 0.41
C ASP A 130 -18.25 -9.91 -0.03
N VAL A 131 -18.69 -8.66 -0.11
CA VAL A 131 -17.85 -7.48 -0.28
C VAL A 131 -17.98 -6.62 0.97
N ARG A 132 -16.86 -6.17 1.52
CA ARG A 132 -16.86 -5.35 2.74
C ARG A 132 -15.75 -4.32 2.71
N THR A 133 -16.04 -3.16 3.26
CA THR A 133 -15.02 -2.18 3.64
C THR A 133 -14.71 -2.33 5.14
N ILE A 134 -13.44 -2.52 5.47
CA ILE A 134 -12.93 -2.60 6.84
C ILE A 134 -12.06 -1.36 7.07
N VAL A 135 -12.36 -0.60 8.12
CA VAL A 135 -11.52 0.53 8.57
C VAL A 135 -10.76 0.06 9.80
N ILE A 136 -9.44 0.16 9.76
CA ILE A 136 -8.52 -0.33 10.79
C ILE A 136 -7.79 0.86 11.39
N ALA A 137 -7.98 1.08 12.68
CA ALA A 137 -7.25 2.11 13.42
C ALA A 137 -5.75 1.75 13.53
N PRO A 138 -4.86 2.74 13.69
CA PRO A 138 -3.41 2.51 13.77
C PRO A 138 -2.98 1.42 14.76
N GLU A 139 -3.62 1.38 15.94
CA GLU A 139 -3.34 0.40 17.00
C GLU A 139 -3.67 -1.05 16.64
N ASP A 140 -4.54 -1.26 15.67
CA ASP A 140 -4.92 -2.57 15.14
C ASP A 140 -4.26 -2.87 13.78
N ALA A 141 -3.47 -1.92 13.26
CA ALA A 141 -2.69 -2.01 12.03
C ALA A 141 -1.18 -2.07 12.35
N TYR A 142 -0.43 -1.02 11.99
CA TYR A 142 1.02 -0.92 12.16
C TYR A 142 1.36 0.21 13.13
N ALA A 143 2.02 -0.15 14.24
CA ALA A 143 2.43 0.82 15.25
C ALA A 143 3.60 1.70 14.79
N ILE A 144 3.65 2.93 15.30
CA ILE A 144 4.81 3.81 15.12
C ILE A 144 5.99 3.28 15.93
N ASN A 145 7.15 3.20 15.29
CA ASN A 145 8.43 3.03 15.95
C ASN A 145 9.05 4.43 16.12
N ALA A 146 9.16 4.91 17.36
CA ALA A 146 9.70 6.24 17.63
C ALA A 146 11.15 6.42 17.16
N GLY A 147 11.93 5.33 17.05
CA GLY A 147 13.28 5.38 16.50
C GLY A 147 13.34 5.57 14.97
N MET A 148 12.20 5.47 14.29
CA MET A 148 12.07 5.69 12.84
C MET A 148 11.47 7.06 12.52
N VAL A 149 11.33 7.95 13.50
CA VAL A 149 10.74 9.27 13.33
C VAL A 149 11.78 10.32 13.71
N THR A 150 12.05 11.24 12.79
CA THR A 150 13.03 12.32 12.99
C THR A 150 12.39 13.67 12.75
N ASN A 151 12.57 14.61 13.69
CA ASN A 151 12.22 16.01 13.47
C ASN A 151 13.44 16.76 12.92
N ILE A 152 13.25 17.47 11.82
CA ILE A 152 14.27 18.22 11.11
C ILE A 152 13.89 19.70 11.14
N SER A 153 14.88 20.57 11.33
CA SER A 153 14.67 22.02 11.26
C SER A 153 14.53 22.45 9.79
N LEU A 154 13.56 23.32 9.49
CA LEU A 154 13.44 23.90 8.16
C LEU A 154 14.71 24.66 7.76
N ASN A 155 15.42 25.25 8.72
CA ASN A 155 16.75 25.78 8.51
C ASN A 155 17.78 24.77 9.04
N GLN A 156 18.38 23.99 8.15
CA GLN A 156 19.44 23.04 8.47
C GLN A 156 20.80 23.73 8.44
N GLU A 157 21.61 23.51 9.48
CA GLU A 157 23.00 23.93 9.51
C GLU A 157 23.89 22.81 8.93
N ILE A 158 24.74 23.16 7.97
CA ILE A 158 25.73 22.25 7.38
C ILE A 158 27.12 22.87 7.62
N PRO A 159 28.09 22.12 8.15
CA PRO A 159 29.46 22.61 8.27
C PRO A 159 30.06 22.89 6.90
N ILE A 160 30.83 23.98 6.76
CA ILE A 160 31.50 24.28 5.48
C ILE A 160 32.64 23.29 5.23
N VAL A 161 33.30 22.79 6.28
CA VAL A 161 34.40 21.83 6.19
C VAL A 161 34.01 20.54 6.88
N GLU A 162 34.14 19.42 6.18
CA GLU A 162 33.84 18.09 6.66
C GLU A 162 35.03 17.14 6.46
N THR A 163 35.06 16.07 7.27
CA THR A 163 36.08 15.04 7.18
C THR A 163 35.43 13.66 7.19
N LEU A 164 35.75 12.84 6.21
CA LEU A 164 35.28 11.45 6.07
C LEU A 164 36.46 10.50 5.91
N SER A 165 36.24 9.19 6.04
CA SER A 165 37.26 8.23 5.61
C SER A 165 37.40 8.26 4.08
N SER A 166 38.55 7.89 3.53
CA SER A 166 38.73 7.83 2.06
C SER A 166 37.74 6.86 1.40
N THR A 167 37.31 5.82 2.12
CA THR A 167 36.26 4.89 1.68
C THR A 167 34.91 5.58 1.58
N ASP A 168 34.46 6.25 2.64
CA ASP A 168 33.16 6.91 2.69
C ASP A 168 33.09 8.07 1.69
N PHE A 169 34.20 8.81 1.52
CA PHE A 169 34.31 9.82 0.48
C PHE A 169 34.11 9.20 -0.91
N THR A 170 34.77 8.09 -1.22
CA THR A 170 34.64 7.45 -2.53
C THR A 170 33.21 6.94 -2.75
N SER A 171 32.56 6.42 -1.71
CA SER A 171 31.15 6.00 -1.78
C SER A 171 30.21 7.18 -2.02
N LEU A 172 30.40 8.29 -1.30
CA LEU A 172 29.54 9.48 -1.39
C LEU A 172 29.73 10.25 -2.71
N PHE A 173 30.97 10.38 -3.19
CA PHE A 173 31.28 11.20 -4.38
C PHE A 173 31.46 10.39 -5.67
N GLY A 174 31.44 9.05 -5.59
CA GLY A 174 31.64 8.16 -6.74
C GLY A 174 33.05 8.19 -7.34
N THR A 175 34.00 8.92 -6.72
CA THR A 175 35.37 9.07 -7.18
C THR A 175 36.34 9.13 -6.00
N PRO A 176 37.57 8.62 -6.13
CA PRO A 176 38.62 8.85 -5.15
C PRO A 176 38.90 10.35 -4.95
N ALA A 177 39.33 10.71 -3.76
CA ALA A 177 39.72 12.07 -3.43
C ALA A 177 41.02 12.47 -4.14
N ILE A 178 41.03 13.67 -4.74
CA ILE A 178 42.23 14.29 -5.30
C ILE A 178 42.36 15.67 -4.67
N PRO A 179 43.40 15.94 -3.85
CA PRO A 179 43.59 17.25 -3.23
C PRO A 179 43.57 18.40 -4.24
N PHE A 180 42.93 19.50 -3.87
CA PHE A 180 42.71 20.71 -4.66
C PHE A 180 41.87 20.53 -5.93
N SER A 181 41.13 19.43 -6.03
CA SER A 181 40.12 19.22 -7.08
C SER A 181 38.73 19.60 -6.61
N TYR A 182 37.87 19.98 -7.56
CA TYR A 182 36.44 20.13 -7.32
C TYR A 182 35.72 18.84 -7.73
N VAL A 183 34.80 18.39 -6.89
CA VAL A 183 33.88 17.30 -7.19
C VAL A 183 32.47 17.72 -6.79
N THR A 184 31.45 17.26 -7.51
CA THR A 184 30.06 17.58 -7.20
C THR A 184 29.56 16.67 -6.08
N HIS A 185 28.98 17.26 -5.04
CA HIS A 185 28.37 16.52 -3.94
C HIS A 185 27.15 15.75 -4.45
N PHE A 186 27.11 14.44 -4.21
CA PHE A 186 26.03 13.61 -4.73
C PHE A 186 24.66 14.02 -4.18
N GLU A 187 24.55 14.18 -2.86
CA GLU A 187 23.29 14.60 -2.23
C GLU A 187 22.89 16.04 -2.55
N TRP A 188 23.80 17.01 -2.40
CA TRP A 188 23.45 18.42 -2.52
C TRP A 188 23.58 19.00 -3.95
N GLY A 189 24.27 18.32 -4.86
CA GLY A 189 24.46 18.74 -6.25
C GLY A 189 25.35 19.97 -6.46
N TRP A 190 25.85 20.63 -5.40
CA TRP A 190 26.87 21.68 -5.51
C TRP A 190 28.29 21.13 -5.45
N ASP A 191 29.25 21.92 -5.87
CA ASP A 191 30.65 21.52 -5.80
C ASP A 191 31.19 21.54 -4.37
N VAL A 192 32.18 20.69 -4.12
CA VAL A 192 33.07 20.73 -2.97
C VAL A 192 34.51 20.78 -3.44
N LEU A 193 35.37 21.43 -2.67
CA LEU A 193 36.82 21.44 -2.85
C LEU A 193 37.46 20.42 -1.92
N VAL A 194 38.15 19.42 -2.47
CA VAL A 194 38.96 18.49 -1.66
C VAL A 194 40.18 19.26 -1.13
N LEU A 195 40.33 19.34 0.19
CA LEU A 195 41.43 20.05 0.85
C LEU A 195 42.63 19.12 1.07
N SER A 196 42.39 17.91 1.53
CA SER A 196 43.43 16.91 1.81
C SER A 196 42.89 15.48 1.75
N ASP A 197 43.80 14.53 1.54
CA ASP A 197 43.59 13.09 1.72
C ASP A 197 44.84 12.55 2.42
N GLU A 198 44.79 12.46 3.74
CA GLU A 198 45.93 12.14 4.59
C GLU A 198 45.52 11.14 5.66
N PHE A 199 46.36 10.14 5.93
CA PHE A 199 46.11 9.13 6.96
C PHE A 199 44.77 8.37 6.81
N GLY A 200 44.26 8.25 5.57
CA GLY A 200 42.99 7.58 5.27
C GLY A 200 41.75 8.44 5.57
N MET A 201 41.94 9.74 5.82
CA MET A 201 40.88 10.71 6.06
C MET A 201 40.93 11.80 4.99
N VAL A 202 39.79 12.06 4.37
CA VAL A 202 39.60 13.10 3.37
C VAL A 202 38.91 14.28 4.02
N THR A 203 39.51 15.46 3.93
CA THR A 203 38.85 16.72 4.32
C THR A 203 38.45 17.48 3.08
N TYR A 204 37.23 17.95 3.02
CA TYR A 204 36.70 18.71 1.89
C TYR A 204 35.87 19.90 2.38
N LYS A 205 35.65 20.86 1.48
CA LYS A 205 34.97 22.12 1.74
C LYS A 205 33.80 22.32 0.79
N HIS A 206 32.61 22.56 1.31
CA HIS A 206 31.43 22.93 0.55
C HIS A 206 31.60 24.31 -0.09
N VAL A 207 31.24 24.45 -1.37
CA VAL A 207 31.29 25.72 -2.12
C VAL A 207 29.98 26.08 -2.85
N PRO A 208 28.80 26.02 -2.20
CA PRO A 208 27.58 26.53 -2.81
C PRO A 208 27.55 28.07 -2.91
N SER A 209 26.62 28.57 -3.70
CA SER A 209 26.27 29.99 -3.73
C SER A 209 25.02 30.27 -2.89
N VAL A 210 24.97 31.42 -2.21
CA VAL A 210 23.73 31.87 -1.55
C VAL A 210 22.64 32.08 -2.61
N GLY A 211 21.45 31.56 -2.36
CA GLY A 211 20.33 31.51 -3.29
C GLY A 211 20.37 30.34 -4.28
N GLN A 212 21.40 29.49 -4.23
CA GLN A 212 21.41 28.23 -4.97
C GLN A 212 20.34 27.30 -4.42
N VAL A 213 19.59 26.66 -5.32
CA VAL A 213 18.64 25.60 -4.98
C VAL A 213 19.31 24.25 -5.23
N ALA A 214 19.30 23.41 -4.21
CA ALA A 214 19.67 22.01 -4.24
C ALA A 214 18.41 21.14 -4.15
N TYR A 215 18.51 19.88 -4.58
CA TYR A 215 17.42 18.92 -4.51
C TYR A 215 17.91 17.63 -3.84
N PRO A 216 18.30 17.68 -2.56
CA PRO A 216 18.71 16.50 -1.84
C PRO A 216 17.54 15.53 -1.69
N PHE A 217 17.89 14.31 -1.28
CA PHE A 217 16.93 13.25 -0.98
C PHE A 217 16.09 12.76 -2.18
N GLY A 218 16.65 12.79 -3.38
CA GLY A 218 16.04 12.20 -4.58
C GLY A 218 16.55 10.80 -4.88
N ASP A 219 15.78 10.06 -5.68
CA ASP A 219 16.22 8.81 -6.28
C ASP A 219 16.54 9.07 -7.75
N PRO A 220 17.81 9.16 -8.17
CA PRO A 220 18.16 9.46 -9.56
C PRO A 220 17.64 8.44 -10.58
N GLU A 221 17.20 7.25 -10.14
CA GLU A 221 16.57 6.22 -10.98
C GLU A 221 15.03 6.34 -11.03
N ASP A 222 14.41 7.14 -10.16
CA ASP A 222 12.96 7.41 -10.14
C ASP A 222 12.60 8.44 -11.23
N GLU A 223 11.91 7.99 -12.28
CA GLU A 223 11.47 8.84 -13.40
C GLU A 223 10.53 9.98 -12.97
N TYR A 224 9.80 9.80 -11.86
CA TYR A 224 8.77 10.73 -11.40
C TYR A 224 9.28 11.70 -10.34
N SER A 225 10.26 11.29 -9.53
CA SER A 225 10.83 12.11 -8.47
C SER A 225 12.35 11.98 -8.38
N PRO A 226 13.09 12.30 -9.46
CA PRO A 226 14.53 12.07 -9.52
C PRO A 226 15.35 12.95 -8.56
N SER A 227 14.71 13.97 -8.00
CA SER A 227 15.37 15.08 -7.32
C SER A 227 14.49 15.56 -6.16
N GLY A 228 14.38 14.72 -5.13
CA GLY A 228 13.74 14.94 -3.81
C GLY A 228 12.86 16.18 -3.68
N TRP A 229 13.22 17.09 -2.77
CA TRP A 229 12.55 18.39 -2.63
C TRP A 229 13.56 19.54 -2.65
N ALA A 230 13.07 20.72 -3.00
CA ALA A 230 13.90 21.91 -3.12
C ALA A 230 14.44 22.36 -1.74
N CYS A 231 15.73 22.68 -1.72
CA CYS A 231 16.43 23.21 -0.57
C CYS A 231 17.25 24.43 -0.99
N THR A 232 16.98 25.59 -0.41
CA THR A 232 17.61 26.86 -0.79
C THR A 232 18.74 27.23 0.16
N VAL A 233 19.94 27.52 -0.37
CA VAL A 233 21.08 28.01 0.43
C VAL A 233 20.80 29.44 0.90
N VAL A 234 20.56 29.64 2.19
CA VAL A 234 20.21 30.93 2.79
C VAL A 234 21.45 31.74 3.17
N SER A 235 22.48 31.08 3.69
CA SER A 235 23.71 31.76 4.09
C SER A 235 24.92 30.86 3.94
N TYR A 236 26.08 31.50 3.71
CA TYR A 236 27.38 30.87 3.67
C TYR A 236 28.37 31.74 4.47
N ASP A 237 28.73 31.30 5.66
CA ASP A 237 29.63 32.01 6.59
C ASP A 237 30.90 31.18 6.87
N PRO A 238 32.00 31.39 6.12
CA PRO A 238 33.24 30.65 6.32
C PRO A 238 33.99 31.00 7.61
N ALA A 239 33.56 32.02 8.37
CA ALA A 239 34.20 32.44 9.61
C ALA A 239 33.51 31.89 10.88
N ALA A 240 32.32 31.29 10.73
CA ALA A 240 31.58 30.70 11.84
C ALA A 240 32.33 29.53 12.50
N ASP A 241 31.96 29.21 13.74
CA ASP A 241 32.40 28.02 14.49
C ASP A 241 33.93 27.84 14.48
N ASP A 242 34.64 28.89 14.91
CA ASP A 242 36.10 28.94 14.99
C ASP A 242 36.81 28.64 13.64
N GLY A 243 36.15 28.95 12.53
CA GLY A 243 36.69 28.80 11.18
C GLY A 243 36.37 27.46 10.49
N ILE A 244 35.56 26.60 11.11
CA ILE A 244 34.93 25.45 10.42
C ILE A 244 33.96 25.97 9.36
N GLY A 245 33.31 27.09 9.64
CA GLY A 245 32.34 27.74 8.78
C GLY A 245 30.99 27.03 8.75
N LYS A 246 29.95 27.78 8.43
CA LYS A 246 28.57 27.34 8.48
C LYS A 246 27.78 27.72 7.23
N ILE A 247 27.01 26.78 6.72
CA ILE A 247 25.98 26.96 5.70
C ILE A 247 24.64 26.82 6.38
N ILE A 248 23.68 27.67 6.02
CA ILE A 248 22.28 27.45 6.37
C ILE A 248 21.54 27.17 5.07
N VAL A 249 20.85 26.03 5.06
CA VAL A 249 19.95 25.64 3.98
C VAL A 249 18.52 25.65 4.50
N HIS A 250 17.61 26.22 3.72
CA HIS A 250 16.18 26.15 3.99
C HIS A 250 15.57 25.00 3.21
N HIS A 251 14.90 24.06 3.87
CA HIS A 251 14.07 23.06 3.22
C HIS A 251 12.75 23.72 2.81
N ASP A 252 12.42 23.70 1.52
CA ASP A 252 11.18 24.27 0.98
C ASP A 252 10.00 23.30 1.19
N ILE A 253 9.84 22.81 2.43
CA ILE A 253 8.76 21.94 2.88
C ILE A 253 7.64 22.77 3.50
N THR A 254 6.42 22.41 3.16
CA THR A 254 5.18 23.02 3.61
C THR A 254 4.23 21.96 4.19
N GLU A 255 3.11 22.40 4.76
CA GLU A 255 2.08 21.49 5.27
C GLU A 255 1.49 20.58 4.16
N SER A 256 1.41 21.07 2.92
CA SER A 256 0.88 20.25 1.81
C SER A 256 1.80 19.10 1.40
N ASP A 257 3.07 19.12 1.81
CA ASP A 257 4.04 18.06 1.49
C ASP A 257 3.92 16.85 2.41
N VAL A 258 3.20 17.00 3.53
CA VAL A 258 2.96 15.92 4.49
C VAL A 258 2.17 14.79 3.82
N TYR A 259 2.78 13.60 3.79
CA TYR A 259 2.36 12.40 3.05
C TYR A 259 2.26 12.57 1.52
N ASN A 260 2.87 13.62 0.95
CA ASN A 260 2.94 13.83 -0.50
C ASN A 260 4.39 13.89 -1.04
N VAL A 261 5.39 13.95 -0.16
CA VAL A 261 6.81 13.95 -0.53
C VAL A 261 7.51 12.74 0.07
N LYS A 262 8.23 12.02 -0.81
CA LYS A 262 9.15 10.92 -0.50
C LYS A 262 10.58 11.43 -0.59
N GLY A 263 11.44 11.00 0.33
CA GLY A 263 12.87 11.21 0.27
C GLY A 263 13.62 9.89 0.17
N VAL A 264 14.71 9.90 -0.59
CA VAL A 264 15.66 8.78 -0.73
C VAL A 264 17.08 9.31 -0.55
N THR A 265 17.82 8.79 0.42
CA THR A 265 19.22 9.17 0.65
C THR A 265 20.15 8.48 -0.35
N TYR A 266 21.42 8.90 -0.38
CA TYR A 266 22.43 8.31 -1.28
C TYR A 266 22.72 6.83 -1.03
N ASP A 267 22.33 6.29 0.13
CA ASP A 267 22.46 4.88 0.51
C ASP A 267 21.13 4.12 0.37
N ASP A 268 20.21 4.65 -0.45
CA ASP A 268 18.89 4.09 -0.76
C ASP A 268 17.93 4.00 0.45
N SER A 269 18.22 4.70 1.56
CA SER A 269 17.29 4.77 2.69
C SER A 269 16.09 5.65 2.32
N VAL A 270 14.89 5.09 2.47
CA VAL A 270 13.63 5.75 2.09
C VAL A 270 12.91 6.30 3.31
N PHE A 271 12.34 7.48 3.16
CA PHE A 271 11.45 8.10 4.15
C PHE A 271 10.37 8.94 3.47
N ILE A 272 9.39 9.37 4.25
CA ILE A 272 8.36 10.31 3.81
C ILE A 272 8.29 11.49 4.77
N VAL A 273 7.84 12.66 4.28
CA VAL A 273 7.49 13.78 5.16
C VAL A 273 6.18 13.42 5.86
N SER A 274 6.19 13.26 7.18
CA SER A 274 5.04 12.79 7.96
C SER A 274 4.42 13.87 8.86
N GLY A 275 5.03 15.06 8.91
CA GLY A 275 4.49 16.16 9.70
C GLY A 275 5.17 17.49 9.41
N TYR A 276 4.47 18.57 9.74
CA TYR A 276 4.94 19.93 9.58
C TYR A 276 4.52 20.76 10.80
N ASN A 277 5.41 21.61 11.29
CA ASN A 277 5.14 22.52 12.38
C ASN A 277 5.72 23.90 12.07
N GLU A 278 4.87 24.77 11.51
CA GLU A 278 5.21 26.15 11.15
C GLU A 278 5.77 26.92 12.35
N SER A 279 5.14 26.80 13.52
CA SER A 279 5.51 27.56 14.71
C SER A 279 6.87 27.18 15.29
N ALA A 280 7.25 25.91 15.15
CA ALA A 280 8.56 25.41 15.55
C ALA A 280 9.62 25.58 14.46
N GLY A 281 9.21 25.88 13.22
CA GLY A 281 10.11 25.91 12.07
C GLY A 281 10.71 24.54 11.77
N THR A 282 9.93 23.47 11.92
CA THR A 282 10.39 22.08 11.75
C THR A 282 9.42 21.27 10.90
N PHE A 283 9.93 20.23 10.27
CA PHE A 283 9.14 19.16 9.69
C PHE A 283 9.56 17.82 10.29
N GLN A 284 8.73 16.79 10.09
CA GLN A 284 9.00 15.45 10.54
C GLN A 284 9.14 14.53 9.33
N VAL A 285 10.10 13.62 9.41
CA VAL A 285 10.24 12.52 8.47
C VAL A 285 10.02 11.19 9.18
N HIS A 286 9.47 10.24 8.45
CA HIS A 286 9.23 8.88 8.92
C HIS A 286 9.95 7.89 8.00
N TRP A 287 10.95 7.23 8.55
CA TRP A 287 11.83 6.30 7.85
C TRP A 287 11.18 4.93 7.65
N SER A 288 11.53 4.31 6.53
CA SER A 288 11.24 2.90 6.24
C SER A 288 12.50 2.05 6.44
N ASN A 289 12.31 0.78 6.79
CA ASN A 289 13.38 -0.18 6.89
C ASN A 289 12.88 -1.55 6.40
N SER A 290 13.34 -1.93 5.21
CA SER A 290 12.94 -3.16 4.54
C SER A 290 13.46 -4.42 5.23
N GLU A 291 14.60 -4.36 5.94
CA GLU A 291 15.19 -5.50 6.65
C GLU A 291 14.28 -6.03 7.76
N ILE A 292 13.51 -5.14 8.39
CA ILE A 292 12.54 -5.47 9.42
C ILE A 292 11.09 -5.36 8.94
N GLY A 293 10.87 -5.14 7.64
CA GLY A 293 9.53 -4.97 7.06
C GLY A 293 8.77 -3.74 7.57
N TYR A 294 9.47 -2.70 7.99
CA TYR A 294 8.89 -1.47 8.51
C TYR A 294 8.69 -0.44 7.39
N ASN A 295 7.47 0.08 7.26
CA ASN A 295 7.13 1.12 6.29
C ASN A 295 6.65 2.37 7.04
N GLY A 296 7.40 3.47 6.90
CA GLY A 296 7.11 4.74 7.58
C GLY A 296 5.86 5.45 7.03
N GLU A 297 5.48 5.21 5.78
CA GLU A 297 4.25 5.77 5.23
C GLU A 297 3.00 5.11 5.82
N ILE A 298 3.04 3.80 6.07
CA ILE A 298 1.87 3.03 6.55
C ILE A 298 1.75 3.10 8.07
N ALA A 299 2.87 3.11 8.79
CA ALA A 299 2.88 3.06 10.25
C ALA A 299 2.19 4.27 10.88
N GLY A 300 1.32 4.01 11.86
CA GLY A 300 0.59 5.06 12.58
C GLY A 300 -0.63 5.62 11.85
N ARG A 301 -0.96 5.13 10.65
CA ARG A 301 -2.12 5.60 9.87
C ARG A 301 -3.31 4.64 9.97
N THR A 302 -4.51 5.21 9.83
CA THR A 302 -5.74 4.45 9.61
C THR A 302 -5.67 3.81 8.23
N LEU A 303 -6.00 2.52 8.15
CA LEU A 303 -6.04 1.78 6.89
C LEU A 303 -7.48 1.42 6.53
N VAL A 304 -7.81 1.52 5.25
CA VAL A 304 -9.09 1.15 4.69
C VAL A 304 -8.88 0.00 3.73
N PHE A 305 -9.56 -1.12 3.97
CA PHE A 305 -9.51 -2.26 3.08
C PHE A 305 -10.89 -2.52 2.47
N GLU A 306 -10.97 -2.48 1.14
CA GLU A 306 -12.07 -3.10 0.42
C GLU A 306 -11.72 -4.56 0.13
N ILE A 307 -12.51 -5.50 0.64
CA ILE A 307 -12.26 -6.93 0.51
C ILE A 307 -13.39 -7.63 -0.23
N TYR A 308 -13.02 -8.68 -0.96
CA TYR A 308 -13.90 -9.52 -1.77
C TYR A 308 -13.64 -10.99 -1.44
N ILE A 309 -14.52 -11.63 -0.67
CA ILE A 309 -14.30 -13.01 -0.22
C ILE A 309 -14.50 -13.98 -1.40
N ARG A 310 -13.45 -14.71 -1.75
CA ARG A 310 -13.47 -15.77 -2.78
C ARG A 310 -13.96 -17.09 -2.22
N GLY A 311 -13.59 -17.42 -0.99
CA GLY A 311 -13.96 -18.68 -0.37
C GLY A 311 -13.51 -18.79 1.08
N VAL A 312 -14.11 -19.76 1.78
CA VAL A 312 -13.77 -20.10 3.17
C VAL A 312 -13.62 -21.61 3.26
N VAL A 313 -12.55 -22.08 3.89
CA VAL A 313 -12.27 -23.49 4.18
C VAL A 313 -12.20 -23.65 5.69
N LYS A 314 -12.99 -24.58 6.22
CA LYS A 314 -13.04 -24.86 7.66
C LYS A 314 -11.75 -25.50 8.16
N ALA A 315 -11.32 -25.09 9.35
CA ALA A 315 -10.15 -25.65 10.06
C ALA A 315 -10.27 -27.14 10.40
#